data_AF-A0A2H9P8G6-F1
#
_entry.id   AF-A0A2H9P8G6-F1
#
_cell.length_a   1.000
_cell.length_b   1.000
_cell.length_c   1.000
_cell.angle_alpha   90.00
_cell.angle_beta   90.00
_cell.angle_gamma   90.00
#
_symmetry.space_group_name_H-M   'P 1'
#
loop_
_entity.id
_entity.type
_entity.pdbx_description
1 polymer ?
#
loop_
_entity_poly.entity_id
_entity_poly.type
_entity_poly.pdbx_seq_one_letter_code
_entity_poly.pdbx_strand_id
1 'polypeptide(L)'
;KDLIEYLKIEYKKSWSESKLKGDLKRSCFYCGELVKSSAKTRDIVETLKWIGDFKEYAKGEDAGNIENIINELVYRMENKKEITDELTGKINIVVHHVQMR
;
A
#
# COMPACT_ATOMS: atom_id res chain seq x y z
N LYS A 1 18.18 8.87 11.81
CA LYS A 1 16.88 8.18 11.64
C LYS A 1 16.32 8.60 10.30
N ASP A 2 16.02 7.65 9.44
CA ASP A 2 15.47 7.89 8.10
C ASP A 2 14.09 8.55 8.22
N LEU A 3 13.86 9.65 7.49
CA LEU A 3 12.59 10.39 7.49
C LEU A 3 11.43 9.48 7.07
N ILE A 4 11.68 8.55 6.14
CA ILE A 4 10.66 7.61 5.65
C ILE A 4 10.21 6.69 6.78
N GLU A 5 11.14 6.19 7.59
CA GLU A 5 10.83 5.29 8.69
C GLU A 5 10.03 6.00 9.80
N TYR A 6 10.39 7.25 10.10
CA TYR A 6 9.61 8.07 11.03
C TYR A 6 8.17 8.28 10.53
N LEU A 7 7.99 8.64 9.26
CA LEU A 7 6.66 8.81 8.67
C LEU A 7 5.85 7.51 8.68
N LYS A 8 6.47 6.36 8.39
CA LYS A 8 5.80 5.05 8.48
C LYS A 8 5.24 4.79 9.88
N ILE A 9 5.96 5.15 10.94
CA ILE A 9 5.48 4.99 12.32
C ILE A 9 4.22 5.85 12.56
N GLU A 10 4.25 7.12 12.17
CA GLU A 10 3.10 8.03 12.34
C GLU A 10 1.90 7.59 11.49
N TYR A 11 2.13 7.08 10.28
CA TYR A 11 1.07 6.52 9.44
C TYR A 11 0.47 5.25 10.03
N LYS A 12 1.27 4.32 10.55
CA LYS A 12 0.77 3.10 11.23
C LYS A 12 -0.11 3.45 12.43
N LYS A 13 0.32 4.41 13.25
CA LYS A 13 -0.46 4.91 14.38
C LYS A 13 -1.80 5.51 13.93
N SER A 14 -1.75 6.43 12.96
CA SER A 14 -2.94 7.11 12.45
C SER A 14 -3.92 6.16 11.74
N TRP A 15 -3.40 5.17 11.02
CA TRP A 15 -4.20 4.09 10.42
C TRP A 15 -4.92 3.27 11.50
N SER A 16 -4.20 2.81 12.53
CA SER A 16 -4.79 2.04 13.62
C SER A 16 -5.89 2.83 14.36
N GLU A 17 -5.59 4.09 14.72
CA GLU A 17 -6.57 4.95 15.41
C GLU A 17 -7.82 5.22 14.58
N SER A 18 -7.66 5.47 13.27
CA SER A 18 -8.81 5.68 12.38
C SER A 18 -9.62 4.40 12.19
N LYS A 19 -8.96 3.23 12.07
CA LYS A 19 -9.63 1.94 11.91
C LYS A 19 -10.46 1.61 13.16
N LEU A 20 -9.92 1.86 14.36
CA LEU A 20 -10.63 1.71 15.64
C LEU A 20 -11.84 2.64 15.76
N LYS A 21 -11.75 3.86 15.22
CA LYS A 21 -12.84 4.85 15.22
C LYS A 21 -13.87 4.62 14.10
N GLY A 22 -13.64 3.67 13.19
CA GLY A 22 -14.47 3.45 12.01
C GLY A 22 -14.38 4.57 10.96
N ASP A 23 -13.35 5.41 10.99
CA ASP A 23 -13.13 6.47 10.00
C ASP A 23 -12.49 5.88 8.73
N LEU A 24 -13.34 5.30 7.88
CA LEU A 24 -12.92 4.60 6.66
C LEU A 24 -12.09 5.48 5.72
N LYS A 25 -12.41 6.78 5.64
CA LYS A 25 -11.69 7.71 4.75
C LYS A 25 -10.25 7.91 5.23
N ARG A 26 -10.06 8.18 6.52
CA ARG A 26 -8.70 8.30 7.09
C ARG A 26 -7.96 6.98 7.10
N SER A 27 -8.64 5.87 7.38
CA SER A 27 -7.99 4.55 7.33
C SER A 27 -7.52 4.20 5.93
N CYS A 28 -8.34 4.42 4.90
CA CYS A 28 -7.94 4.27 3.50
C CYS A 28 -6.73 5.17 3.18
N PHE A 29 -6.78 6.45 3.57
CA PHE A 29 -5.68 7.38 3.34
C PHE A 29 -4.35 6.88 3.94
N TYR A 30 -4.30 6.63 5.25
CA TYR A 30 -3.06 6.22 5.92
C TYR A 30 -2.58 4.82 5.49
N CYS A 31 -3.49 3.89 5.19
CA CYS A 31 -3.13 2.59 4.63
C CYS A 31 -2.45 2.76 3.27
N GLY A 32 -3.00 3.62 2.40
CA GLY A 32 -2.39 3.94 1.11
C GLY A 32 -1.00 4.59 1.23
N GLU A 33 -0.79 5.49 2.20
CA GLU A 33 0.56 6.04 2.46
C GLU A 33 1.57 4.97 2.88
N LEU A 34 1.13 3.97 3.65
CA LEU A 34 1.98 2.84 4.04
C LEU A 34 2.37 1.99 2.83
N VAL A 35 1.41 1.67 1.96
CA VAL A 35 1.68 0.96 0.69
C VAL A 35 2.74 1.69 -0.13
N LYS A 36 2.54 3.00 -0.38
CA LYS A 36 3.46 3.81 -1.21
C LYS A 36 4.84 3.90 -0.59
N SER A 37 4.91 4.07 0.73
CA SER A 37 6.18 4.18 1.46
C SER A 37 6.97 2.87 1.43
N SER A 38 6.32 1.72 1.64
CA SER A 38 6.96 0.40 1.57
C SER A 38 7.44 0.05 0.16
N ALA A 39 6.63 0.37 -0.86
CA ALA A 39 7.03 0.15 -2.26
C ALA A 39 8.25 1.00 -2.64
N LYS A 40 8.29 2.26 -2.20
CA LYS A 40 9.41 3.18 -2.43
C LYS A 40 10.71 2.70 -1.77
N THR A 41 10.62 2.03 -0.62
CA THR A 41 11.79 1.41 0.04
C THR A 41 12.14 0.03 -0.53
N ARG A 42 11.48 -0.42 -1.60
CA ARG A 42 11.64 -1.74 -2.24
C ARG A 42 11.41 -2.91 -1.28
N ASP A 43 10.67 -2.71 -0.19
CA ASP A 43 10.36 -3.74 0.79
C ASP A 43 9.14 -4.53 0.30
N ILE A 44 9.38 -5.66 -0.37
CA ILE A 44 8.31 -6.50 -0.94
C ILE A 44 7.39 -7.05 0.15
N VAL A 45 7.95 -7.49 1.28
CA VAL A 45 7.18 -8.12 2.35
C VAL A 45 6.25 -7.08 2.99
N GLU A 46 6.78 -5.90 3.29
CA GLU A 46 5.97 -4.83 3.87
C GLU A 46 4.94 -4.29 2.86
N THR A 47 5.30 -4.19 1.58
CA THR A 47 4.38 -3.77 0.52
C THR A 47 3.22 -4.75 0.38
N LEU A 48 3.49 -6.07 0.34
CA LEU A 48 2.48 -7.12 0.26
C LEU A 48 1.51 -7.07 1.45
N LYS A 49 2.04 -6.85 2.66
CA LYS A 49 1.21 -6.67 3.85
C LYS A 49 0.23 -5.50 3.68
N TRP A 50 0.75 -4.31 3.42
CA TRP A 50 -0.09 -3.11 3.40
C TRP A 50 -1.03 -3.08 2.22
N ILE A 51 -0.64 -3.59 1.05
CA ILE A 51 -1.52 -3.59 -0.12
C ILE A 51 -2.64 -4.63 0.00
N GLY A 52 -2.39 -5.72 0.73
CA GLY A 52 -3.42 -6.66 1.16
C GLY A 52 -4.46 -6.00 2.06
N ASP A 53 -4.01 -5.27 3.08
CA ASP A 53 -4.91 -4.48 3.95
C ASP A 53 -5.64 -3.38 3.16
N PHE A 54 -4.96 -2.73 2.21
CA PHE A 54 -5.53 -1.65 1.39
C PHE A 54 -6.64 -2.13 0.46
N LYS A 55 -6.58 -3.39 0.01
CA LYS A 55 -7.59 -4.00 -0.86
C LYS A 55 -9.00 -3.94 -0.25
N GLU A 56 -9.12 -3.94 1.08
CA GLU A 56 -10.41 -3.80 1.79
C GLU A 56 -11.16 -2.50 1.44
N TYR A 57 -10.45 -1.45 1.01
CA TYR A 57 -11.02 -0.17 0.63
C TYR A 57 -11.38 -0.06 -0.86
N ALA A 58 -10.92 -1.00 -1.69
CA ALA A 58 -11.09 -0.98 -3.13
C ALA A 58 -12.35 -1.73 -3.58
N LYS A 59 -12.94 -1.30 -4.71
CA LYS A 59 -14.12 -1.94 -5.32
C LYS A 59 -14.03 -1.97 -6.84
N GLY A 60 -14.64 -2.98 -7.45
CA GLY A 60 -14.71 -3.13 -8.89
C GLY A 60 -13.32 -3.25 -9.51
N GLU A 61 -13.05 -2.46 -10.54
CA GLU A 61 -11.80 -2.47 -11.30
C GLU A 61 -10.56 -2.26 -10.41
N ASP A 62 -10.63 -1.38 -9.40
CA ASP A 62 -9.49 -1.13 -8.51
C ASP A 62 -9.08 -2.35 -7.70
N ALA A 63 -10.04 -3.17 -7.27
CA ALA A 63 -9.75 -4.40 -6.55
C ALA A 63 -9.05 -5.41 -7.46
N GLY A 64 -9.43 -5.46 -8.75
CA GLY A 64 -8.74 -6.28 -9.76
C GLY A 64 -7.32 -5.78 -10.05
N ASN A 65 -7.13 -4.46 -10.14
CA ASN A 65 -5.82 -3.85 -10.33
C ASN A 65 -4.89 -4.12 -9.13
N ILE A 66 -5.40 -4.00 -7.90
CA ILE A 66 -4.66 -4.35 -6.69
C ILE A 66 -4.29 -5.84 -6.67
N GLU A 67 -5.21 -6.73 -7.06
CA GLU A 67 -4.91 -8.17 -7.12
C GLU A 67 -3.78 -8.49 -8.11
N ASN A 68 -3.79 -7.86 -9.28
CA ASN A 68 -2.71 -8.01 -10.26
C ASN A 68 -1.37 -7.53 -9.71
N ILE A 69 -1.36 -6.43 -8.94
CA ILE A 69 -0.15 -5.94 -8.27
C ILE A 69 0.33 -6.92 -7.19
N ILE A 70 -0.58 -7.48 -6.39
CA ILE A 70 -0.25 -8.50 -5.38
C ILE A 70 0.41 -9.71 -6.06
N ASN A 71 -0.18 -10.22 -7.14
CA ASN A 71 0.36 -11.36 -7.87
C ASN A 71 1.77 -11.08 -8.43
N GLU A 72 2.00 -9.90 -9.00
CA GLU A 72 3.32 -9.49 -9.49
C GLU A 72 4.34 -9.37 -8.34
N LEU A 73 3.94 -8.83 -7.19
CA LEU A 73 4.80 -8.75 -6.00
C LEU A 73 5.16 -10.13 -5.44
N VAL A 74 4.20 -11.06 -5.39
CA VAL A 74 4.44 -12.45 -4.97
C VAL A 74 5.41 -13.13 -5.94
N TYR A 75 5.16 -13.04 -7.25
CA TYR A 75 6.06 -13.58 -8.26
C TYR A 75 7.48 -13.04 -8.10
N ARG A 76 7.64 -11.73 -7.86
CA ARG A 76 8.94 -11.11 -7.63
C ARG A 76 9.62 -11.62 -6.37
N MET A 77 8.88 -11.74 -5.26
CA MET A 77 9.38 -12.29 -4.01
C MET A 77 9.95 -13.70 -4.18
N GLU A 78 9.18 -14.59 -4.82
CA GLU A 78 9.57 -15.98 -5.07
C GLU A 78 10.80 -16.09 -5.97
N ASN A 79 10.91 -15.19 -6.96
CA ASN A 79 12.01 -15.17 -7.91
C ASN A 79 13.18 -14.26 -7.48
N LYS A 80 13.16 -13.75 -6.23
CA LYS A 80 14.19 -12.84 -5.68
C LYS A 80 14.46 -11.62 -6.57
N LYS A 81 13.40 -11.10 -7.21
CA LYS A 81 13.42 -9.87 -8.01
C LYS A 81 12.97 -8.71 -7.15
N GLU A 82 13.59 -7.54 -7.33
CA GLU A 82 13.20 -6.32 -6.62
C GLU A 82 11.91 -5.69 -7.18
N ILE A 83 11.30 -4.79 -6.40
CA ILE A 83 10.27 -3.87 -6.89
C ILE A 83 10.90 -2.90 -7.89
N THR A 84 10.33 -2.79 -9.08
CA THR A 84 10.76 -1.82 -10.09
C THR A 84 10.07 -0.48 -9.90
N ASP A 85 10.66 0.57 -10.47
CA ASP A 85 10.07 1.91 -10.46
C ASP A 85 8.73 1.92 -11.23
N GLU A 86 8.60 1.10 -12.28
CA GLU A 86 7.32 0.90 -12.99
C GLU A 86 6.24 0.32 -12.08
N LEU A 87 6.55 -0.72 -11.31
CA LEU A 87 5.61 -1.32 -10.37
C LEU A 87 5.24 -0.33 -9.26
N THR A 88 6.22 0.43 -8.77
CA THR A 88 6.00 1.52 -7.80
C THR A 88 5.06 2.59 -8.38
N GLY A 89 5.20 2.95 -9.66
CA GLY A 89 4.29 3.84 -10.37
C GLY A 89 2.86 3.31 -10.44
N LYS A 90 2.68 2.03 -10.80
CA LYS A 90 1.36 1.36 -10.83
C LYS A 90 0.69 1.37 -9.46
N ILE A 91 1.45 1.06 -8.41
CA ILE A 91 1.00 1.14 -7.01
C ILE A 91 0.51 2.55 -6.67
N ASN A 92 1.30 3.58 -6.98
CA ASN A 92 0.94 4.96 -6.68
C ASN A 92 -0.37 5.39 -7.38
N ILE A 93 -0.55 5.00 -8.64
CA ILE A 93 -1.75 5.31 -9.43
C ILE A 93 -2.99 4.67 -8.81
N VAL A 94 -2.95 3.37 -8.52
CA VAL A 94 -4.14 2.67 -7.98
C VAL A 94 -4.49 3.16 -6.58
N VAL A 95 -3.48 3.40 -5.73
CA VAL A 95 -3.69 3.95 -4.39
C VAL A 95 -4.35 5.33 -4.47
N HIS A 96 -3.85 6.20 -5.34
CA HIS A 96 -4.42 7.54 -5.51
C HIS A 96 -5.87 7.46 -6.02
N HIS A 97 -6.15 6.61 -6.99
CA HIS A 97 -7.50 6.46 -7.53
C HIS A 97 -8.51 5.97 -6.47
N VAL A 98 -8.13 4.99 -5.64
CA VAL A 98 -8.98 4.51 -4.54
C VAL A 98 -9.19 5.59 -3.47
N GLN A 99 -8.16 6.38 -3.15
CA GLN A 99 -8.25 7.47 -2.16
C GLN A 99 -9.10 8.67 -2.61
N MET A 100 -9.26 8.87 -3.92
CA MET A 100 -10.01 9.99 -4.51
C MET A 100 -11.50 9.72 -4.70
N ARG A 101 -11.96 8.48 -4.46
CA ARG A 101 -13.39 8.10 -4.47
C ARG A 101 -14.08 8.49 -3.16
#